data_AF-X1EWX9-F1
#
_entry.id   AF-X1EWX9-F1
#
_cell.length_a   1.000
_cell.length_b   1.000
_cell.length_c   1.000
_cell.angle_alpha   90.00
_cell.angle_beta   90.00
_cell.angle_gamma   90.00
#
_symmetry.space_group_name_H-M   'P 1'
#
loop_
_entity.id
_entity.type
_entity.pdbx_description
1 polymer ?
#
loop_
_entity_poly.entity_id
_entity_poly.type
_entity_poly.pdbx_seq_one_letter_code
_entity_poly.pdbx_strand_id
1 'polypeptide(L)'
;MSELEQDIRLFIEEAIDKCLSKPLEEYETRSKQLASIGIEPNLETVLSYISGLIMGVVVTYTLVEKVNDAEVKTYIKSTRELLERRAWELREAFSRARFT
;
A
#
# COMPACT_ATOMS: atom_id res chain seq x y z
N MET A 1 10.45 18.77 -4.74
CA MET A 1 9.34 17.80 -4.68
C MET A 1 8.12 18.52 -5.21
N SER A 2 7.52 18.05 -6.31
CA SER A 2 6.34 18.70 -6.89
C SER A 2 5.09 18.43 -6.03
N GLU A 3 4.04 19.25 -6.16
CA GLU A 3 2.77 19.06 -5.42
C GLU A 3 2.22 17.64 -5.58
N LEU A 4 2.21 17.11 -6.81
CA LEU A 4 1.81 15.72 -7.08
C LEU A 4 2.61 14.69 -6.27
N GLU A 5 3.92 14.92 -6.08
CA GLU A 5 4.78 13.98 -5.36
C GLU A 5 4.49 13.99 -3.87
N GLN A 6 4.11 15.16 -3.34
CA GLN A 6 3.67 15.32 -1.97
C GLN A 6 2.30 14.68 -1.73
N ASP A 7 1.35 14.86 -2.65
CA ASP A 7 0.00 14.29 -2.55
C ASP A 7 0.03 12.77 -2.56
N ILE A 8 0.81 12.16 -3.45
CA ILE A 8 0.97 10.72 -3.49
C ILE A 8 1.68 10.20 -2.24
N ARG A 9 2.71 10.91 -1.74
CA ARG A 9 3.35 10.54 -0.47
C ARG A 9 2.33 10.52 0.67
N LEU A 10 1.54 11.59 0.79
CA LEU A 10 0.49 11.70 1.80
C LEU A 10 -0.53 10.57 1.65
N PHE A 11 -0.98 10.28 0.43
CA PHE A 11 -1.89 9.17 0.16
C PHE A 11 -1.37 7.83 0.69
N ILE A 12 -0.08 7.51 0.48
CA ILE A 12 0.53 6.27 0.97
C ILE A 12 0.55 6.24 2.49
N GLU A 13 1.00 7.34 3.10
CA GLU A 13 1.08 7.47 4.56
C GLU A 13 -0.31 7.29 5.18
N GLU A 14 -1.32 8.02 4.69
CA GLU A 14 -2.71 7.94 5.15
C GLU A 14 -3.34 6.56 4.92
N ALA A 15 -3.13 5.95 3.76
CA ALA A 15 -3.67 4.63 3.45
C ALA A 15 -3.15 3.56 4.43
N ILE A 16 -1.86 3.64 4.77
CA ILE A 16 -1.23 2.69 5.68
C ILE A 16 -1.57 3.02 7.14
N ASP A 17 -1.59 4.29 7.52
CA ASP A 17 -2.00 4.73 8.86
C ASP A 17 -3.43 4.33 9.18
N LYS A 18 -4.34 4.40 8.20
CA LYS A 18 -5.69 3.86 8.32
C LYS A 18 -5.66 2.37 8.66
N CYS A 19 -4.84 1.58 7.95
CA CYS A 19 -4.72 0.16 8.23
C CYS A 19 -4.12 -0.11 9.63
N LEU A 20 -3.14 0.69 10.05
CA LEU A 20 -2.49 0.59 11.36
C LEU A 20 -3.40 1.01 12.51
N SER A 21 -4.38 1.89 12.28
CA SER A 21 -5.31 2.36 13.31
C SER A 21 -6.22 1.24 13.84
N LYS A 22 -6.53 0.24 13.01
CA LYS A 22 -7.38 -0.91 13.33
C LYS A 22 -6.91 -2.19 12.65
N PRO A 23 -5.76 -2.73 13.08
CA PRO A 23 -5.03 -3.73 12.31
C PRO A 23 -5.79 -5.05 12.14
N LEU A 24 -6.51 -5.51 13.17
CA LEU A 24 -7.29 -6.74 13.09
C LEU A 24 -8.49 -6.58 12.14
N GLU A 25 -9.29 -5.52 12.31
CA GLU A 25 -10.47 -5.23 11.48
C GLU A 25 -10.09 -5.11 10.00
N GLU A 26 -9.00 -4.42 9.70
CA GLU A 26 -8.51 -4.24 8.34
C GLU A 26 -7.97 -5.55 7.77
N TYR A 27 -7.19 -6.33 8.53
CA TYR A 27 -6.73 -7.65 8.10
C TYR A 27 -7.90 -8.58 7.76
N GLU A 28 -8.91 -8.67 8.62
CA GLU A 28 -10.10 -9.49 8.40
C GLU A 28 -10.91 -9.02 7.19
N THR A 29 -11.06 -7.71 7.03
CA THR A 29 -11.74 -7.10 5.88
C THR A 29 -11.06 -7.48 4.58
N ARG A 30 -9.73 -7.32 4.48
CA ARG A 30 -8.98 -7.72 3.28
C ARG A 30 -9.01 -9.23 3.06
N SER A 31 -8.94 -10.02 4.13
CA SER A 31 -9.04 -11.48 4.05
C SER A 31 -10.38 -11.92 3.46
N LYS A 32 -11.49 -11.31 3.89
CA LYS A 32 -12.83 -11.57 3.33
C LYS A 32 -12.93 -11.15 1.86
N GLN A 33 -12.35 -10.00 1.50
CA GLN A 33 -12.30 -9.53 0.11
C GLN A 33 -11.53 -10.51 -0.79
N LEU A 34 -10.34 -10.95 -0.36
CA LEU A 34 -9.55 -11.94 -1.11
C LEU A 34 -10.29 -13.28 -1.25
N ALA A 35 -10.88 -13.79 -0.17
CA ALA A 35 -11.65 -15.03 -0.21
C ALA A 35 -12.84 -14.93 -1.17
N SER A 36 -13.51 -13.77 -1.25
CA SER A 36 -14.66 -13.56 -2.15
C SER A 36 -14.32 -13.67 -3.65
N ILE A 37 -13.05 -13.52 -4.01
CA ILE A 37 -12.54 -13.66 -5.39
C ILE A 37 -11.71 -14.94 -5.58
N GLY A 38 -11.81 -15.90 -4.64
CA GLY A 38 -11.16 -17.20 -4.74
C GLY A 38 -9.67 -17.22 -4.37
N ILE A 39 -9.16 -16.18 -3.72
CA ILE A 39 -7.78 -16.14 -3.22
C ILE A 39 -7.77 -16.57 -1.76
N GLU A 40 -6.96 -17.58 -1.43
CA GLU A 40 -6.77 -18.02 -0.05
C GLU A 40 -6.06 -16.94 0.78
N PRO A 41 -6.71 -16.40 1.83
CA PRO A 41 -6.13 -15.31 2.60
C PRO A 41 -5.11 -15.82 3.62
N ASN A 42 -3.95 -15.18 3.61
CA ASN A 42 -2.88 -15.31 4.61
C ASN A 42 -2.17 -13.95 4.76
N LEU A 43 -1.18 -13.86 5.65
CA LEU A 43 -0.49 -12.60 5.91
C LEU A 43 0.12 -12.01 4.63
N GLU A 44 0.83 -12.86 3.89
CA GLU A 44 1.55 -12.50 2.69
C GLU A 44 0.59 -12.00 1.60
N THR A 45 -0.50 -12.72 1.34
CA THR A 45 -1.49 -12.33 0.32
C THR A 45 -2.23 -11.04 0.68
N VAL A 46 -2.57 -10.84 1.95
CA VAL A 46 -3.18 -9.58 2.42
C VAL A 46 -2.22 -8.40 2.25
N LEU A 47 -0.95 -8.55 2.66
CA LEU A 47 0.05 -7.50 2.51
C LEU A 47 0.34 -7.19 1.03
N SER A 48 0.44 -8.24 0.19
CA SER A 48 0.59 -8.07 -1.26
C SER A 48 -0.61 -7.37 -1.88
N TYR A 49 -1.83 -7.68 -1.44
CA TYR A 49 -3.04 -7.02 -1.93
C TYR A 49 -3.05 -5.52 -1.61
N ILE A 50 -2.80 -5.14 -0.36
CA ILE A 50 -2.73 -3.73 0.06
C ILE A 50 -1.62 -3.00 -0.70
N SER A 51 -0.42 -3.56 -0.72
CA SER A 51 0.73 -2.95 -1.39
C SER A 51 0.50 -2.80 -2.90
N GLY A 52 -0.13 -3.80 -3.52
CA GLY A 52 -0.48 -3.78 -4.94
C GLY A 52 -1.53 -2.72 -5.27
N LEU A 53 -2.56 -2.55 -4.43
CA LEU A 53 -3.55 -1.47 -4.59
C LEU A 53 -2.89 -0.10 -4.51
N ILE A 54 -2.05 0.13 -3.50
CA ILE A 54 -1.35 1.40 -3.31
C ILE A 54 -0.44 1.67 -4.51
N MET A 55 0.41 0.71 -4.92
CA MET A 55 1.27 0.88 -6.09
C MET A 55 0.49 1.08 -7.38
N GLY A 56 -0.63 0.38 -7.57
CA GLY A 56 -1.50 0.54 -8.73
C GLY A 56 -1.98 1.98 -8.84
N VAL A 57 -2.49 2.54 -7.74
CA VAL A 57 -2.91 3.94 -7.66
C VAL A 57 -1.75 4.88 -8.01
N VAL A 58 -0.60 4.72 -7.35
CA VAL A 58 0.60 5.56 -7.61
C VAL A 58 1.00 5.54 -9.09
N VAL A 59 1.13 4.34 -9.66
CA VAL A 59 1.58 4.17 -11.05
C VAL A 59 0.57 4.79 -12.00
N THR A 60 -0.73 4.58 -11.79
CA THR A 60 -1.78 5.20 -12.62
C THR A 60 -1.71 6.72 -12.55
N TYR A 61 -1.66 7.33 -11.36
CA TYR A 61 -1.56 8.79 -11.24
C TYR A 61 -0.29 9.34 -11.89
N THR A 62 0.85 8.68 -11.66
CA THR A 62 2.14 9.12 -12.21
C THR A 62 2.18 8.99 -13.73
N LEU A 63 1.63 7.91 -14.30
CA LEU A 63 1.58 7.70 -15.74
C LEU A 63 0.62 8.64 -16.46
N VAL A 64 -0.51 9.02 -15.84
CA VAL A 64 -1.46 9.97 -16.42
C VAL A 64 -0.87 11.39 -16.48
N GLU A 65 -0.18 11.82 -15.42
CA GLU A 65 0.30 13.19 -15.29
C GLU A 65 1.71 13.44 -15.88
N LYS A 66 2.57 12.42 -15.93
CA LYS A 66 4.00 12.58 -16.26
C LYS A 66 4.48 11.67 -17.42
N VAL A 67 3.67 11.49 -18.46
CA VAL A 67 3.86 10.52 -19.57
C VAL A 67 5.27 10.47 -20.21
N ASN A 68 6.09 11.54 -20.14
CA ASN A 68 7.38 11.62 -20.84
C ASN A 68 8.60 12.04 -19.98
N ASP A 69 8.52 11.97 -18.65
CA ASP A 69 9.60 12.49 -17.80
C ASP A 69 10.55 11.41 -17.25
N ALA A 70 11.86 11.62 -17.40
CA ALA A 70 12.90 10.80 -16.77
C ALA A 70 12.79 10.81 -15.23
N GLU A 71 12.21 11.87 -14.66
CA GLU A 71 11.94 12.01 -13.23
C GLU A 71 10.92 11.00 -12.70
N VAL A 72 10.01 10.48 -13.57
CA VAL A 72 9.03 9.46 -13.17
C VAL A 72 9.67 8.22 -12.59
N LYS A 73 10.78 7.75 -13.17
CA LYS A 73 11.46 6.54 -12.69
C LYS A 73 12.04 6.74 -11.30
N THR A 74 12.68 7.88 -11.06
CA THR A 74 13.21 8.25 -9.75
C THR A 74 12.09 8.37 -8.72
N TYR A 75 10.96 8.93 -9.13
CA TYR A 75 9.81 9.12 -8.27
C TYR A 75 9.10 7.80 -7.91
N ILE A 76 8.86 6.91 -8.88
CA ILE A 76 8.31 5.58 -8.62
C ILE A 76 9.24 4.81 -7.68
N LYS A 77 10.56 4.96 -7.84
CA LYS A 77 11.55 4.34 -6.96
C LYS A 77 11.42 4.83 -5.51
N SER A 78 11.42 6.15 -5.27
CA SER A 78 11.30 6.69 -3.91
C SER A 78 9.97 6.33 -3.25
N THR A 79 8.90 6.29 -4.05
CA THR A 79 7.57 5.88 -3.62
C THR A 79 7.53 4.40 -3.22
N ARG A 80 8.15 3.54 -4.03
CA ARG A 80 8.31 2.12 -3.73
C ARG A 80 9.10 1.92 -2.43
N GLU A 81 10.20 2.64 -2.23
CA GLU A 81 11.01 2.58 -1.00
C GLU A 81 10.20 3.01 0.24
N LEU A 82 9.36 4.04 0.12
CA LEU A 82 8.42 4.41 1.17
C LEU A 82 7.44 3.27 1.48
N LEU A 83 6.79 2.71 0.45
CA LEU A 83 5.83 1.63 0.62
C LEU A 83 6.49 0.37 1.23
N GLU A 84 7.69 0.01 0.81
CA GLU A 84 8.43 -1.13 1.36
C GLU A 84 8.66 -0.98 2.87
N ARG A 85 9.08 0.20 3.33
CA ARG A 85 9.24 0.48 4.77
C ARG A 85 7.92 0.38 5.51
N ARG A 86 6.88 1.01 4.97
CA ARG A 86 5.56 1.07 5.61
C ARG A 86 4.83 -0.28 5.60
N ALA A 87 5.09 -1.13 4.61
CA ALA A 87 4.59 -2.50 4.55
C ALA A 87 5.16 -3.39 5.66
N TRP A 88 6.40 -3.13 6.11
CA TRP A 88 6.98 -3.82 7.27
C TRP A 88 6.25 -3.50 8.57
N GLU A 89 5.95 -2.22 8.80
CA GLU A 89 5.16 -1.81 9.96
C GLU A 89 3.79 -2.48 9.97
N LEU A 90 3.15 -2.53 8.80
CA LEU A 90 1.87 -3.19 8.62
C LEU A 90 1.94 -4.70 8.87
N ARG A 91 3.01 -5.36 8.40
CA ARG A 91 3.27 -6.77 8.66
C ARG A 91 3.37 -7.05 10.15
N GLU A 92 4.10 -6.24 10.89
CA GLU A 92 4.21 -6.40 12.34
C GLU A 92 2.86 -6.20 13.04
N ALA A 93 2.13 -5.15 12.68
CA ALA A 93 0.82 -4.85 13.25
C ALA A 93 -0.18 -5.98 13.03
N PHE A 94 -0.30 -6.47 11.79
CA PHE A 94 -1.18 -7.60 11.45
C PHE A 94 -0.71 -8.91 12.07
N SER A 95 0.60 -9.14 12.17
CA SER A 95 1.11 -10.32 12.86
C SER A 95 0.69 -10.29 14.33
N ARG A 96 0.97 -9.20 15.05
CA ARG A 96 0.62 -9.04 16.46
C ARG A 96 -0.89 -9.19 16.69
N ALA A 97 -1.70 -8.51 15.89
CA ALA A 97 -3.15 -8.45 16.05
C ALA A 97 -3.86 -9.81 15.84
N ARG A 98 -3.26 -10.76 15.11
CA ARG A 98 -3.84 -12.09 14.85
C ARG A 98 -3.52 -13.13 15.93
N PHE A 99 -2.58 -12.82 16.82
CA PHE A 99 -2.14 -13.71 17.91
C PHE A 99 -2.44 -13.12 19.29
N THR A 100 -3.25 -12.06 19.36
CA THR A 100 -3.80 -11.49 20.60
C THR A 100 -5.26 -11.88 20.75
#